data_AF-A0A849Q8B1-F1
#
_entry.id   AF-A0A849Q8B1-F1
#
_cell.length_a   1.000
_cell.length_b   1.000
_cell.length_c   1.000
_cell.angle_alpha   90.00
_cell.angle_beta   90.00
_cell.angle_gamma   90.00
#
_symmetry.space_group_name_H-M   'P 1'
#
loop_
_entity.id
_entity.type
_entity.pdbx_description
1 polymer ?
#
loop_
_entity_poly.entity_id
_entity_poly.type
_entity_poly.pdbx_seq_one_letter_code
_entity_poly.pdbx_strand_id
1 'polypeptide(L)'
;MWIFIDVLLLTFGLFLILAGMFTAYFGSGKSRGIGIALLVFGILVGLAVAMMHYYDIGVPPELELWQVIKDSFVYIGGALVGALLAIGVFLVAIMKS
;
A
#
# COMPACT_ATOMS: atom_id res chain seq x y z
N MET A 1 5.32 15.39 -7.50
CA MET A 1 6.21 14.23 -7.76
C MET A 1 6.53 13.49 -6.47
N TRP A 2 7.04 14.16 -5.43
CA TRP A 2 7.40 13.54 -4.14
C TRP A 2 6.24 12.83 -3.43
N ILE A 3 5.08 13.48 -3.31
CA ILE A 3 3.86 12.87 -2.75
C ILE A 3 3.49 11.57 -3.48
N PHE A 4 3.61 11.54 -4.81
CA PHE A 4 3.31 10.35 -5.58
C PHE A 4 4.29 9.20 -5.26
N ILE A 5 5.59 9.50 -5.16
CA ILE A 5 6.62 8.50 -4.82
C ILE A 5 6.37 7.94 -3.42
N ASP A 6 6.09 8.79 -2.44
CA ASP A 6 5.82 8.36 -1.07
C ASP A 6 4.56 7.52 -0.98
N VAL A 7 3.45 7.98 -1.58
CA VAL A 7 2.20 7.22 -1.63
C VAL A 7 2.42 5.87 -2.32
N LEU A 8 3.16 5.84 -3.43
CA LEU A 8 3.48 4.62 -4.17
C LEU A 8 4.28 3.65 -3.30
N LEU A 9 5.39 4.10 -2.70
CA LEU A 9 6.28 3.26 -1.90
C LEU A 9 5.61 2.78 -0.61
N LEU A 10 4.86 3.64 0.08
CA LEU A 10 4.13 3.28 1.30
C LEU A 10 3.01 2.29 0.99
N THR A 11 2.26 2.50 -0.10
CA THR A 11 1.21 1.56 -0.54
C THR A 11 1.84 0.23 -0.93
N PHE A 12 2.90 0.25 -1.74
CA PHE A 12 3.63 -0.96 -2.14
C PHE A 12 4.18 -1.73 -0.93
N GLY A 13 4.85 -1.05 0.00
CA GLY A 13 5.36 -1.64 1.24
C GLY A 13 4.26 -2.24 2.10
N LEU A 14 3.13 -1.53 2.28
CA LEU A 14 1.96 -2.02 3.00
C LEU A 14 1.41 -3.30 2.37
N PHE A 15 1.20 -3.33 1.05
CA PHE A 15 0.67 -4.51 0.38
C PHE A 15 1.65 -5.68 0.37
N LEU A 16 2.96 -5.44 0.30
CA LEU A 16 3.98 -6.48 0.49
C LEU A 16 3.93 -7.07 1.90
N ILE A 17 3.79 -6.22 2.92
CA ILE A 17 3.65 -6.64 4.32
C ILE A 17 2.41 -7.51 4.49
N LEU A 18 1.26 -7.06 3.99
CA LEU A 18 -0.01 -7.80 4.08
C LEU A 18 0.06 -9.13 3.31
N ALA A 19 0.48 -9.10 2.05
CA ALA A 19 0.62 -10.30 1.22
C ALA A 19 1.66 -11.27 1.81
N GLY A 20 2.77 -10.74 2.33
CA GLY A 20 3.83 -11.50 2.99
C GLY A 20 3.33 -12.17 4.27
N MET A 21 2.59 -11.46 5.12
CA MET A 21 1.96 -12.02 6.32
C MET A 21 1.02 -13.17 5.97
N PHE A 22 0.09 -12.97 5.03
CA PHE A 22 -0.84 -14.02 4.64
C PHE A 22 -0.11 -15.22 4.03
N THR A 23 0.90 -14.98 3.20
CA THR A 23 1.66 -16.06 2.55
C THR A 23 2.55 -16.81 3.54
N ALA A 24 3.15 -16.12 4.51
CA ALA A 24 3.96 -16.74 5.56
C ALA A 24 3.08 -17.59 6.51
N TYR A 25 1.89 -17.08 6.84
CA TYR A 25 0.96 -17.76 7.73
C TYR A 25 0.31 -18.99 7.07
N PHE A 26 -0.28 -18.82 5.87
CA PHE A 26 -1.02 -19.89 5.19
C PHE A 26 -0.13 -20.77 4.28
N GLY A 27 1.07 -20.32 3.92
CA GLY A 27 1.97 -21.08 3.07
C GLY A 27 2.64 -22.27 3.78
N SER A 28 3.02 -23.28 3.00
CA SER A 28 3.84 -24.42 3.43
C SER A 28 5.08 -24.57 2.56
N GLY A 29 6.15 -25.14 3.13
CA GLY A 29 7.43 -25.36 2.45
C GLY A 29 8.00 -24.08 1.82
N LYS A 30 8.20 -24.10 0.50
CA LYS A 30 8.79 -22.98 -0.26
C LYS A 30 7.91 -21.72 -0.24
N SER A 31 6.58 -21.87 -0.28
CA SER A 31 5.65 -20.73 -0.31
C SER A 31 5.76 -19.89 0.97
N ARG A 32 5.89 -20.53 2.14
CA ARG A 32 6.10 -19.84 3.42
C ARG A 32 7.36 -18.96 3.40
N GLY A 33 8.45 -19.48 2.84
CA GLY A 33 9.71 -18.73 2.72
C GLY A 33 9.55 -17.46 1.87
N ILE A 34 8.80 -17.54 0.76
CA ILE A 34 8.49 -16.37 -0.08
C ILE A 34 7.67 -15.36 0.71
N GLY A 35 6.67 -15.80 1.47
CA GLY A 35 5.87 -14.91 2.32
C GLY A 35 6.72 -14.13 3.33
N ILE A 36 7.66 -14.80 3.99
CA ILE A 36 8.61 -14.15 4.91
C ILE A 36 9.48 -13.14 4.16
N ALA A 37 9.99 -13.48 2.97
CA ALA A 37 10.79 -12.57 2.16
C ALA A 37 10.01 -11.31 1.76
N LEU A 38 8.76 -11.46 1.32
CA LEU A 38 7.87 -10.34 0.99
C LEU A 38 7.60 -9.46 2.21
N LEU A 39 7.34 -10.07 3.37
CA LEU A 39 7.11 -9.35 4.63
C LEU A 39 8.32 -8.50 5.02
N VAL A 40 9.51 -9.11 5.04
CA VAL A 40 10.77 -8.40 5.36
C VAL A 40 11.02 -7.27 4.36
N PHE A 41 10.87 -7.55 3.06
CA PHE A 41 11.10 -6.54 2.03
C PHE A 41 10.12 -5.36 2.14
N GLY A 42 8.84 -5.62 2.42
CA GLY A 42 7.86 -4.55 2.64
C GLY A 42 8.17 -3.68 3.86
N ILE A 43 8.67 -4.28 4.95
CA ILE A 43 9.15 -3.52 6.13
C ILE A 43 10.36 -2.65 5.74
N LEU A 44 11.32 -3.21 4.99
CA LEU A 44 12.51 -2.46 4.55
C LEU A 44 12.13 -1.27 3.66
N VAL A 45 11.13 -1.40 2.79
CA VAL A 45 10.61 -0.29 1.99
C VAL A 45 10.02 0.81 2.89
N GLY A 46 9.19 0.44 3.88
CA GLY A 46 8.63 1.42 4.82
C GLY A 46 9.70 2.13 5.65
N LEU A 47 10.73 1.39 6.10
CA LEU A 47 11.88 1.97 6.80
C LEU A 47 12.71 2.88 5.89
N ALA A 48 12.88 2.54 4.62
CA ALA A 48 13.58 3.38 3.66
C ALA A 48 12.87 4.73 3.47
N VAL A 49 11.55 4.73 3.34
CA VAL A 49 10.75 5.98 3.27
C VAL A 49 10.89 6.78 4.57
N ALA A 50 10.80 6.13 5.73
CA ALA A 50 10.98 6.80 7.02
C ALA A 50 12.37 7.44 7.15
N MET A 51 13.42 6.77 6.68
CA MET A 51 14.79 7.30 6.65
C MET A 51 14.93 8.46 5.67
N MET A 52 14.29 8.39 4.49
CA MET A 52 14.29 9.50 3.53
C MET A 52 13.69 10.78 4.13
N HIS A 53 12.59 10.64 4.86
CA HIS A 53 11.96 11.76 5.58
C HIS A 53 12.77 12.23 6.80
N TYR A 54 13.45 11.33 7.51
CA TYR A 54 14.25 11.69 8.68
C TYR A 54 15.53 12.47 8.31
N TYR A 55 16.11 12.19 7.15
CA TYR A 55 17.36 12.79 6.68
C TYR A 55 17.18 13.78 5.52
N ASP A 56 15.94 14.15 5.18
CA ASP A 56 15.60 15.03 4.05
C ASP A 56 16.22 14.59 2.70
N ILE A 57 16.32 13.27 2.48
CA ILE A 57 16.95 12.70 1.28
C ILE A 57 15.93 12.65 0.15
N GLY A 58 15.99 13.61 -0.76
CA GLY A 58 15.12 13.65 -1.93
C GLY A 58 13.65 13.81 -1.56
N VAL A 59 13.36 14.39 -0.39
CA VAL A 59 12.02 14.74 0.08
C VAL A 59 12.07 16.16 0.64
N PRO A 60 11.08 17.03 0.33
CA PRO A 60 11.02 18.36 0.91
C PRO A 60 10.81 18.31 2.44
N PRO A 61 11.55 19.10 3.25
CA PRO A 61 11.41 19.10 4.72
C PRO A 61 10.02 19.48 5.22
N GLU A 62 9.27 20.26 4.44
CA GLU A 62 7.88 20.64 4.72
C GLU A 62 6.87 19.50 4.52
N LEU A 63 7.26 18.40 3.89
CA LEU A 63 6.37 17.28 3.62
C LEU A 63 6.29 16.36 4.86
N GLU A 64 5.24 16.53 5.66
CA GLU A 64 5.04 15.70 6.86
C GLU A 64 4.67 14.24 6.48
N LEU A 65 5.56 13.28 6.76
CA LEU A 65 5.32 11.84 6.52
C LEU A 65 3.98 11.36 7.08
N TRP A 66 3.63 11.81 8.29
CA TRP A 66 2.37 11.42 8.93
C TRP A 66 1.14 11.93 8.17
N GLN A 67 1.22 13.12 7.58
CA GLN A 67 0.17 13.63 6.70
C GLN A 67 0.04 12.77 5.44
N VAL A 68 1.17 12.43 4.80
CA VAL A 68 1.17 11.55 3.62
C VAL A 68 0.57 10.18 3.93
N ILE A 69 0.89 9.59 5.08
CA ILE A 69 0.29 8.32 5.52
C ILE A 69 -1.23 8.45 5.66
N LYS A 70 -1.72 9.47 6.39
CA LYS A 70 -3.17 9.71 6.57
C LYS A 70 -3.88 9.87 5.23
N ASP A 71 -3.34 10.71 4.35
CA ASP A 71 -3.91 10.98 3.02
C ASP A 71 -3.93 9.70 2.17
N SER A 72 -2.87 8.88 2.24
CA SER A 72 -2.79 7.60 1.53
C SER A 72 -3.92 6.65 1.93
N PHE A 73 -4.22 6.53 3.24
CA PHE A 73 -5.34 5.71 3.70
C PHE A 73 -6.70 6.25 3.22
N VAL A 74 -6.87 7.57 3.21
CA VAL A 74 -8.08 8.21 2.66
C VAL A 74 -8.22 7.90 1.17
N TYR A 75 -7.14 7.99 0.39
CA TYR A 75 -7.16 7.69 -1.04
C TYR A 75 -7.44 6.22 -1.33
N ILE A 76 -6.84 5.29 -0.58
CA ILE A 76 -7.14 3.85 -0.69
C ILE A 76 -8.62 3.61 -0.37
N GLY A 77 -9.13 4.17 0.71
CA GLY A 77 -10.55 4.06 1.08
C GLY A 77 -11.48 4.62 0.01
N GLY A 78 -11.18 5.80 -0.52
CA GLY A 78 -11.94 6.43 -1.60
C GLY A 78 -11.93 5.59 -2.89
N ALA A 79 -10.77 5.01 -3.25
CA ALA A 79 -10.64 4.13 -4.40
C ALA A 79 -11.50 2.85 -4.25
N LEU A 80 -11.50 2.25 -3.04
CA LEU A 80 -12.33 1.08 -2.75
C LEU A 80 -13.82 1.41 -2.86
N VAL A 81 -14.27 2.51 -2.27
CA VAL A 81 -15.68 2.96 -2.37
C VAL A 81 -16.07 3.23 -3.81
N GLY A 82 -15.23 3.96 -4.56
CA GLY A 82 -15.47 4.23 -5.98
C GLY A 82 -15.57 2.94 -6.81
N ALA A 83 -14.68 1.97 -6.58
CA ALA A 83 -14.73 0.68 -7.26
C ALA A 83 -16.02 -0.09 -6.94
N LEU A 84 -16.45 -0.14 -5.68
CA LEU A 84 -17.70 -0.80 -5.28
C LEU A 84 -18.94 -0.13 -5.91
N LEU A 85 -18.99 1.19 -5.94
CA LEU A 85 -20.08 1.94 -6.59
C LEU A 85 -20.12 1.66 -8.09
N ALA A 86 -18.97 1.68 -8.76
CA ALA A 86 -18.86 1.38 -10.19
C ALA A 86 -19.36 -0.03 -10.51
N ILE A 87 -18.96 -1.02 -9.70
CA ILE A 87 -19.47 -2.39 -9.81
C ILE A 87 -20.99 -2.42 -9.62
N GLY A 88 -21.54 -1.72 -8.61
CA GLY A 88 -22.97 -1.67 -8.36
C GLY A 88 -23.77 -1.08 -9.53
N VAL A 89 -23.32 0.03 -10.10
CA VAL A 89 -23.93 0.65 -11.28
C VAL A 89 -23.89 -0.30 -12.47
N PHE A 90 -22.74 -0.93 -12.71
CA PHE A 90 -22.58 -1.92 -13.78
C PHE A 90 -23.54 -3.10 -13.63
N LEU A 91 -23.64 -3.67 -12.42
CA LEU A 91 -24.55 -4.78 -12.13
C LEU A 91 -26.02 -4.38 -12.35
N VAL A 92 -26.44 -3.21 -11.89
CA VAL A 92 -27.82 -2.72 -12.12
C VAL A 92 -28.11 -2.55 -13.61
N ALA A 93 -27.14 -2.05 -14.38
CA ALA A 93 -27.32 -1.85 -15.82
C ALA A 93 -27.51 -3.18 -16.59
N ILE A 94 -26.81 -4.25 -16.20
CA ILE A 94 -26.88 -5.56 -16.90
C ILE A 94 -27.95 -6.50 -16.34
N MET A 95 -28.26 -6.43 -15.05
CA MET A 95 -29.23 -7.35 -14.41
C MET A 95 -30.69 -6.94 -14.67
N LYS A 96 -30.91 -5.73 -15.18
CA LYS A 96 -32.23 -5.22 -15.56
C LYS A 96 -32.51 -5.38 -17.07
N SER A 97 -31.60 -6.03 -17.80
CA SER A 97 -31.76 -6.48 -19.19
C SER A 97 -32.28 -7.91 -19.27
#